data_AF-A0A822AYX3-F1
#
_entry.id   AF-A0A822AYX3-F1
#
_cell.length_a   1.000
_cell.length_b   1.000
_cell.length_c   1.000
_cell.angle_alpha   90.00
_cell.angle_beta   90.00
_cell.angle_gamma   90.00
#
_symmetry.space_group_name_H-M   'P 1'
#
loop_
_entity.id
_entity.type
_entity.pdbx_description
1 polymer ?
#
loop_
_entity_poly.entity_id
_entity_poly.type
_entity_poly.pdbx_seq_one_letter_code
_entity_poly.pdbx_strand_id
1 'polypeptide(L)'
;MLDGEAVYKYLGIEQKVRLKEPVAWDRAYGRCYEIARKLWDSDLTFRQKVNSYNSTIIPVFRYIASCVAKGSGKYASVLKRGTRLDKKFRKLLVKLKSRYKCSCVARLYLTTDMGGYGLKSIKNAIEESTIYLWAYLCTKAELKGSLNLFVTMANREKRCV
;
A
#
# COMPACT_ATOMS: atom_id res chain seq x y z
N MET A 1 -1.32 -21.97 30.69
CA MET A 1 -1.83 -20.58 30.59
C MET A 1 -0.83 -19.76 29.79
N LEU A 2 -1.08 -19.56 28.49
CA LEU A 2 -0.43 -18.52 27.69
C LEU A 2 -1.54 -17.57 27.26
N ASP A 3 -2.10 -16.87 28.24
CA ASP A 3 -3.15 -15.89 28.02
C ASP A 3 -2.48 -14.53 27.83
N GLY A 4 -2.49 -14.06 26.58
CA GLY A 4 -1.77 -12.87 26.16
C GLY A 4 -1.23 -13.02 24.75
N GLU A 5 -2.12 -13.04 23.74
CA GLU A 5 -1.71 -12.76 22.36
C GLU A 5 -1.04 -11.37 22.35
N ALA A 6 0.28 -11.31 22.41
CA ALA A 6 1.03 -10.06 22.32
C ALA A 6 0.83 -9.47 20.92
N VAL A 7 -0.16 -8.59 20.79
CA VAL A 7 -0.47 -7.88 19.56
C VAL A 7 0.61 -6.83 19.33
N TYR A 8 1.63 -7.18 18.55
CA TYR A 8 2.64 -6.22 18.13
C TYR A 8 2.04 -5.24 17.11
N LYS A 9 2.21 -3.93 17.33
CA LYS A 9 1.62 -2.88 16.49
C LYS A 9 2.71 -2.20 15.68
N TYR A 10 2.83 -2.52 14.40
CA TYR A 10 3.79 -1.89 13.49
C TYR A 10 3.08 -0.91 12.55
N LEU A 11 3.55 0.34 12.47
CA LEU A 11 2.90 1.43 11.71
C LEU A 11 1.40 1.60 12.04
N GLY A 12 1.02 1.23 13.27
CA GLY A 12 -0.36 1.29 13.71
C GLY A 12 -1.27 0.14 13.26
N ILE A 13 -0.71 -0.87 12.58
CA ILE A 13 -1.42 -2.11 12.21
C ILE A 13 -1.02 -3.20 13.20
N GLU A 14 -2.03 -3.85 13.77
CA GLU A 14 -1.86 -5.03 14.62
C GLU A 14 -1.37 -6.22 13.78
N GLN A 15 -0.19 -6.72 14.11
CA GLN A 15 0.40 -7.88 13.46
C GLN A 15 0.02 -9.12 14.26
N LYS A 16 -1.10 -9.76 13.89
CA LYS A 16 -1.41 -11.12 14.35
C LYS A 16 -0.70 -12.12 13.44
N VAL A 17 -0.13 -13.17 14.03
CA VAL A 17 0.63 -14.25 13.34
C VAL A 17 -0.20 -14.96 12.25
N ARG A 18 -1.52 -14.77 12.20
CA ARG A 18 -2.43 -15.33 11.18
C ARG A 18 -3.47 -14.33 10.65
N LEU A 19 -3.11 -13.06 10.49
CA LEU A 19 -4.07 -12.10 9.93
C LEU A 19 -4.38 -12.45 8.46
N LYS A 20 -5.64 -12.75 8.15
CA LYS A 20 -6.09 -13.04 6.78
C LYS A 20 -5.84 -11.82 5.89
N GLU A 21 -5.23 -12.03 4.72
CA GLU A 21 -4.90 -10.98 3.75
C GLU A 21 -6.02 -9.93 3.52
N PRO A 22 -7.29 -10.33 3.30
CA PRO A 22 -8.37 -9.36 3.06
C PRO A 22 -8.59 -8.41 4.25
N VAL A 23 -8.50 -8.94 5.48
CA VAL A 23 -8.68 -8.18 6.71
C VAL A 23 -7.57 -7.14 6.89
N ALA A 24 -6.33 -7.48 6.52
CA ALA A 24 -5.20 -6.54 6.56
C ALA A 24 -5.46 -5.33 5.64
N TRP A 25 -5.88 -5.60 4.40
CA TRP A 25 -6.18 -4.55 3.42
C TRP A 25 -7.34 -3.67 3.85
N ASP A 26 -8.42 -4.26 4.38
CA ASP A 26 -9.62 -3.50 4.75
C ASP A 26 -9.36 -2.62 5.99
N ARG A 27 -8.65 -3.14 7.00
CA ARG A 27 -8.22 -2.35 8.16
C ARG A 27 -7.35 -1.17 7.76
N ALA A 28 -6.35 -1.42 6.93
CA ALA A 28 -5.46 -0.37 6.46
C ALA A 28 -6.16 0.67 5.60
N TYR A 29 -7.05 0.23 4.71
CA TYR A 29 -7.89 1.12 3.93
C TYR A 29 -8.74 2.00 4.84
N GLY A 30 -9.47 1.43 5.81
CA GLY A 30 -10.32 2.20 6.73
C GLY A 30 -9.53 3.26 7.47
N ARG A 31 -8.39 2.89 8.06
CA ARG A 31 -7.51 3.83 8.76
C ARG A 31 -6.97 4.92 7.84
N CYS A 32 -6.39 4.55 6.70
CA CYS A 32 -5.79 5.52 5.78
C CYS A 32 -6.84 6.45 5.16
N TYR A 33 -8.06 5.95 4.93
CA TYR A 33 -9.16 6.74 4.40
C TYR A 33 -9.60 7.82 5.40
N GLU A 34 -9.74 7.49 6.68
CA GLU A 34 -10.08 8.48 7.71
C GLU A 34 -8.97 9.51 7.92
N ILE A 35 -7.70 9.08 7.92
CA ILE A 35 -6.56 10.00 7.98
C ILE A 35 -6.56 10.93 6.76
N ALA A 36 -6.74 10.40 5.55
CA ALA A 36 -6.80 11.20 4.35
C ALA A 36 -7.97 12.18 4.40
N ARG A 37 -9.15 11.73 4.83
CA ARG A 37 -10.33 12.59 4.92
C ARG A 37 -10.04 13.80 5.80
N LYS A 38 -9.55 13.58 7.03
CA LYS A 38 -9.18 14.67 7.94
C LYS A 38 -8.07 15.56 7.37
N LEU A 39 -7.07 14.95 6.74
CA LEU A 39 -5.95 15.67 6.15
C LEU A 39 -6.41 16.62 5.03
N TRP A 40 -7.24 16.14 4.11
CA TRP A 40 -7.70 16.93 2.97
C TRP A 40 -8.72 18.01 3.36
N ASP A 41 -9.46 17.78 4.44
CA ASP A 41 -10.43 18.71 5.02
C ASP A 41 -9.80 19.79 5.91
N SER A 42 -8.58 19.58 6.41
CA SER A 42 -7.87 20.54 7.28
C SER A 42 -7.52 21.87 6.58
N ASP A 43 -7.20 22.91 7.35
CA ASP A 43 -6.77 24.22 6.82
C ASP A 43 -5.29 24.26 6.39
N LEU A 44 -4.63 23.10 6.27
CA LEU A 44 -3.26 23.02 5.79
C LEU A 44 -3.15 23.47 4.33
N THR A 45 -2.00 24.05 3.98
CA THR A 45 -1.68 24.36 2.58
C THR A 45 -1.66 23.08 1.74
N PHE A 46 -1.98 23.18 0.45
CA PHE A 46 -2.01 22.02 -0.44
C PHE A 46 -0.68 21.24 -0.44
N ARG A 47 0.46 21.95 -0.40
CA ARG A 47 1.79 21.33 -0.33
C ARG A 47 2.01 20.55 0.99
N GLN A 48 1.58 21.10 2.12
CA GLN A 48 1.62 20.37 3.40
C GLN A 48 0.74 19.12 3.37
N LYS A 49 -0.47 19.21 2.79
CA LYS A 49 -1.36 18.07 2.62
C LYS A 49 -0.73 16.97 1.78
N VAL A 50 -0.13 17.31 0.64
CA VAL A 50 0.59 16.35 -0.22
C VAL A 50 1.73 15.69 0.55
N ASN A 51 2.56 16.48 1.24
CA ASN A 51 3.70 15.96 1.99
C ASN A 51 3.25 15.00 3.10
N SER A 52 2.23 15.38 3.87
CA SER A 52 1.62 14.53 4.91
C SER A 52 1.01 13.26 4.33
N TYR A 53 0.34 13.33 3.18
CA TYR A 53 -0.20 12.15 2.52
C TYR A 53 0.92 11.17 2.12
N ASN A 54 1.99 11.72 1.52
CA ASN A 54 3.14 10.95 1.08
C ASN A 54 3.92 10.31 2.23
N SER A 55 3.96 10.94 3.41
CA SER A 55 4.67 10.43 4.59
C SER A 55 3.83 9.50 5.45
N THR A 56 2.49 9.58 5.40
CA THR A 56 1.61 8.80 6.30
C THR A 56 0.90 7.64 5.61
N ILE A 57 0.31 7.87 4.42
CA ILE A 57 -0.58 6.90 3.78
C ILE A 57 0.20 5.95 2.87
N ILE A 58 1.17 6.48 2.13
CA ILE A 58 1.95 5.71 1.17
C ILE A 58 2.79 4.60 1.85
N PRO A 59 3.48 4.84 2.97
CA PRO A 59 4.25 3.79 3.65
C PRO A 59 3.38 2.62 4.14
N VAL A 60 2.14 2.89 4.57
CA VAL A 60 1.21 1.84 5.02
C VAL A 60 0.88 0.88 3.89
N PHE A 61 0.56 1.39 2.70
CA PHE A 61 0.25 0.53 1.56
C PHE A 61 1.48 -0.20 1.01
N ARG A 62 2.67 0.42 1.04
CA ARG A 62 3.93 -0.26 0.73
C ARG A 62 4.17 -1.44 1.67
N TYR A 63 4.03 -1.21 2.97
CA TYR A 63 4.23 -2.25 3.98
C TYR A 63 3.29 -3.45 3.76
N ILE A 64 2.00 -3.20 3.58
CA ILE A 64 1.02 -4.27 3.37
C ILE A 64 1.29 -5.04 2.08
N ALA A 65 1.64 -4.34 0.99
CA ALA A 65 2.03 -4.99 -0.25
C ALA A 65 3.21 -5.95 -0.01
N SER A 66 4.23 -5.51 0.72
CA SER A 66 5.40 -6.35 1.04
C SER A 66 5.05 -7.57 1.92
N CYS A 67 4.10 -7.43 2.84
CA CYS A 67 3.65 -8.55 3.68
C CYS A 67 2.79 -9.57 2.92
N VAL A 68 2.05 -9.11 1.92
CA VAL A 68 1.04 -9.90 1.19
C VAL A 68 1.59 -10.55 -0.08
N ALA A 69 2.61 -9.97 -0.70
CA ALA A 69 3.24 -10.48 -1.92
C ALA A 69 4.07 -11.75 -1.67
N LYS A 70 3.40 -12.82 -1.23
CA LYS A 70 3.97 -14.15 -0.98
C LYS A 70 3.41 -15.14 -2.01
N GLY A 71 4.30 -15.78 -2.78
CA GLY A 71 3.95 -16.81 -3.76
C GLY A 71 3.64 -16.30 -5.18
N SER A 72 3.52 -17.21 -6.14
CA SER A 72 3.19 -16.94 -7.55
C SER A 72 1.78 -16.35 -7.69
N GLY A 73 1.54 -15.60 -8.77
CA GLY A 73 0.20 -15.15 -9.16
C GLY A 73 -0.39 -13.98 -8.36
N LYS A 74 0.17 -13.62 -7.20
CA LYS A 74 -0.34 -12.51 -6.36
C LYS A 74 -0.11 -11.12 -6.94
N TYR A 75 0.88 -10.95 -7.82
CA TYR A 75 1.23 -9.65 -8.40
C TYR A 75 0.05 -8.95 -9.08
N ALA A 76 -0.67 -9.66 -9.96
CA ALA A 76 -1.82 -9.11 -10.67
C ALA A 76 -2.96 -8.69 -9.72
N SER A 77 -3.22 -9.49 -8.68
CA SER A 77 -4.21 -9.18 -7.64
C SER A 77 -3.85 -7.91 -6.88
N VAL A 78 -2.59 -7.80 -6.45
CA VAL A 78 -2.05 -6.66 -5.70
C VAL A 78 -2.13 -5.38 -6.55
N LEU A 79 -1.76 -5.42 -7.84
CA LEU A 79 -1.88 -4.29 -8.76
C LEU A 79 -3.34 -3.86 -8.99
N LYS A 80 -4.25 -4.82 -9.19
CA LYS A 80 -5.69 -4.55 -9.34
C LYS A 80 -6.24 -3.85 -8.09
N ARG A 81 -5.78 -4.27 -6.91
CA ARG A 81 -6.14 -3.66 -5.63
C ARG A 81 -5.57 -2.24 -5.49
N GLY A 82 -4.31 -2.04 -5.82
CA GLY A 82 -3.67 -0.72 -5.84
C GLY A 82 -4.39 0.27 -6.75
N THR A 83 -4.77 -0.17 -7.96
CA THR A 83 -5.55 0.65 -8.91
C THR A 83 -6.92 1.04 -8.34
N ARG A 84 -7.61 0.12 -7.65
CA ARG A 84 -8.91 0.39 -7.01
C ARG A 84 -8.76 1.40 -5.86
N LEU A 85 -7.74 1.24 -5.03
CA LEU A 85 -7.45 2.14 -3.91
C LEU A 85 -7.13 3.54 -4.43
N ASP A 86 -6.22 3.66 -5.40
CA ASP A 86 -5.86 4.93 -6.03
C ASP A 86 -7.08 5.70 -6.56
N LYS A 87 -8.00 5.00 -7.26
CA LYS A 87 -9.27 5.58 -7.71
C LYS A 87 -10.14 6.08 -6.54
N LYS A 88 -10.21 5.34 -5.42
CA LYS A 88 -10.98 5.75 -4.23
C LYS A 88 -10.41 7.02 -3.59
N PHE A 89 -9.09 7.10 -3.40
CA PHE A 89 -8.45 8.29 -2.84
C PHE A 89 -8.59 9.50 -3.78
N ARG A 90 -8.48 9.32 -5.10
CA ARG A 90 -8.78 10.40 -6.04
C ARG A 90 -10.23 10.88 -5.98
N LYS A 91 -11.19 9.98 -5.81
CA LYS A 91 -12.60 10.36 -5.60
C LYS A 91 -12.78 11.16 -4.31
N LEU A 92 -12.04 10.83 -3.24
CA LEU A 92 -12.05 11.61 -2.00
C LEU A 92 -11.57 13.05 -2.23
N LEU A 93 -10.48 13.25 -2.99
CA LEU A 93 -9.99 14.60 -3.34
C LEU A 93 -11.05 15.44 -4.06
N VAL A 94 -11.78 14.82 -4.98
CA VAL A 94 -12.87 15.49 -5.71
C VAL A 94 -14.01 15.83 -4.76
N LYS A 95 -14.40 14.91 -3.87
CA LYS A 95 -15.47 15.11 -2.89
C LYS A 95 -15.16 16.27 -1.93
N LEU A 96 -13.92 16.36 -1.46
CA LEU A 96 -13.45 17.42 -0.56
C LEU A 96 -13.01 18.69 -1.30
N LYS A 97 -13.34 18.81 -2.60
CA LYS A 97 -13.01 19.95 -3.46
C LYS A 97 -11.51 20.31 -3.50
N SER A 98 -10.62 19.41 -3.08
CA SER A 98 -9.16 19.58 -3.16
C SER A 98 -8.64 19.43 -4.59
N ARG A 99 -9.46 18.90 -5.50
CA ARG A 99 -9.15 18.72 -6.92
C ARG A 99 -10.41 18.77 -7.78
N TYR A 100 -10.33 19.42 -8.94
CA TYR A 100 -11.41 19.36 -9.94
C TYR A 100 -11.48 17.99 -10.62
N LYS A 101 -12.70 17.46 -10.80
CA LYS A 101 -12.95 16.11 -11.34
C LYS A 101 -12.30 15.88 -12.71
N CYS A 102 -12.42 16.84 -13.62
CA CYS A 102 -11.92 16.73 -15.00
C CYS A 102 -10.46 17.17 -15.15
N SER A 103 -9.80 17.54 -14.05
CA SER A 103 -8.37 17.85 -14.09
C SER A 103 -7.56 16.64 -14.59
N CYS A 104 -6.44 16.89 -15.26
CA CYS A 104 -5.51 15.84 -15.69
C CYS A 104 -5.04 15.02 -14.46
N VAL A 105 -5.10 13.69 -14.57
CA VAL A 105 -4.66 12.79 -13.48
C VAL A 105 -3.15 12.74 -13.41
N ALA A 106 -2.44 12.75 -14.54
CA ALA A 106 -0.99 12.69 -14.56
C ALA A 106 -0.36 13.85 -13.79
N ARG A 107 -0.91 15.06 -13.91
CA ARG A 107 -0.46 16.25 -13.16
C ARG A 107 -0.52 16.09 -11.65
N LEU A 108 -1.42 15.23 -11.13
CA LEU A 108 -1.47 14.92 -9.70
C LEU A 108 -0.20 14.23 -9.20
N TYR A 109 0.37 13.35 -10.04
CA TYR A 109 1.47 12.47 -9.68
C TYR A 109 2.83 12.96 -10.18
N LEU A 110 2.85 13.85 -11.17
CA LEU A 110 4.07 14.53 -11.60
C LEU A 110 4.68 15.33 -10.45
N THR A 111 6.00 15.38 -10.43
CA THR A 111 6.78 16.15 -9.46
C THR A 111 6.61 17.66 -9.68
N THR A 112 6.95 18.46 -8.67
CA THR A 112 6.71 19.91 -8.70
C THR A 112 7.61 20.66 -9.68
N ASP A 113 8.82 20.15 -9.90
CA ASP A 113 9.76 20.61 -10.94
C ASP A 113 9.19 20.45 -12.35
N MET A 114 8.38 19.41 -12.58
CA MET A 114 7.66 19.17 -13.84
C MET A 114 6.28 19.84 -13.88
N GLY A 115 6.00 20.79 -12.98
CA GLY A 115 4.70 21.51 -12.91
C GLY A 115 3.52 20.69 -12.35
N GLY A 116 3.82 19.56 -11.72
CA GLY A 116 2.86 18.69 -11.05
C GLY A 116 2.64 18.98 -9.56
N TYR A 117 1.82 18.16 -8.92
CA TYR A 117 1.47 18.29 -7.51
C TYR A 117 2.33 17.45 -6.55
N GLY A 118 3.10 16.50 -7.06
CA GLY A 118 4.00 15.66 -6.27
C GLY A 118 3.30 14.63 -5.37
N LEU A 119 2.01 14.34 -5.59
CA LEU A 119 1.33 13.29 -4.84
C LEU A 119 1.84 11.93 -5.30
N LYS A 120 2.16 11.03 -4.38
CA LYS A 120 2.57 9.67 -4.78
C LYS A 120 1.33 8.82 -5.06
N SER A 121 1.36 8.07 -6.16
CA SER A 121 0.28 7.12 -6.48
C SER A 121 0.37 5.89 -5.58
N ILE A 122 -0.78 5.47 -5.03
CA ILE A 122 -0.87 4.22 -4.24
C ILE A 122 -0.56 3.02 -5.14
N LYS A 123 -1.03 3.04 -6.39
CA LYS A 123 -0.77 1.97 -7.36
C LYS A 123 0.74 1.78 -7.55
N ASN A 124 1.43 2.86 -7.91
CA ASN A 124 2.88 2.81 -8.16
C ASN A 124 3.65 2.42 -6.89
N ALA A 125 3.27 2.94 -5.72
CA ALA A 125 3.92 2.60 -4.48
C ALA A 125 3.81 1.10 -4.13
N ILE A 126 2.65 0.49 -4.38
CA ILE A 126 2.42 -0.94 -4.19
C ILE A 126 3.22 -1.76 -5.22
N GLU A 127 3.22 -1.33 -6.48
CA GLU A 127 3.96 -1.94 -7.58
C GLU A 127 5.47 -1.96 -7.29
N GLU A 128 6.05 -0.79 -7.01
CA GLU A 128 7.45 -0.62 -6.60
C GLU A 128 7.80 -1.52 -5.42
N SER A 129 6.99 -1.51 -4.34
CA SER A 129 7.28 -2.30 -3.16
C SER A 129 7.29 -3.80 -3.44
N THR A 130 6.46 -4.27 -4.37
CA THR A 130 6.41 -5.68 -4.75
C THR A 130 7.63 -6.05 -5.60
N ILE A 131 7.96 -5.21 -6.59
CA ILE A 131 9.13 -5.40 -7.45
C ILE A 131 10.42 -5.39 -6.62
N TYR A 132 10.58 -4.42 -5.72
CA TYR A 132 11.77 -4.33 -4.87
C TYR A 132 11.92 -5.53 -3.93
N LEU A 133 10.81 -6.03 -3.35
CA LEU A 133 10.86 -7.24 -2.52
C LEU A 133 11.38 -8.44 -3.33
N TRP A 134 10.84 -8.65 -4.54
CA TRP A 134 11.27 -9.76 -5.40
C TRP A 134 12.72 -9.58 -5.88
N ALA A 135 13.10 -8.38 -6.32
CA ALA A 135 14.47 -8.10 -6.71
C ALA A 135 15.45 -8.36 -5.56
N TYR A 136 15.10 -7.95 -4.34
CA TYR A 136 15.92 -8.18 -3.15
C TYR A 136 16.07 -9.69 -2.84
N LEU A 137 14.98 -10.44 -2.89
CA LEU A 137 15.00 -11.90 -2.67
C LEU A 137 15.83 -12.64 -3.74
N CYS A 138 15.74 -12.23 -5.00
CA CYS A 138 16.45 -12.89 -6.11
C CYS A 138 17.94 -12.53 -6.19
N THR A 139 18.34 -11.35 -5.70
CA THR A 139 19.74 -10.86 -5.80
C THR A 139 20.61 -11.22 -4.60
N LYS A 140 20.03 -11.61 -3.46
CA LYS A 140 20.78 -11.94 -2.25
C LYS A 140 20.90 -13.45 -2.06
N ALA A 141 22.12 -13.97 -2.20
CA ALA A 141 22.41 -15.39 -2.04
C ALA A 141 21.97 -15.96 -0.67
N GLU A 142 22.09 -15.16 0.39
CA GLU A 142 21.66 -15.51 1.76
C GLU A 142 20.15 -15.81 1.85
N LEU A 143 19.34 -15.21 0.96
CA LEU A 143 17.88 -15.35 0.97
C LEU A 143 17.39 -16.48 0.05
N LYS A 144 18.30 -17.28 -0.52
CA LYS A 144 17.95 -18.40 -1.41
C LYS A 144 16.99 -19.40 -0.75
N GLY A 145 17.13 -19.63 0.55
CA GLY A 145 16.20 -20.47 1.32
C GLY A 145 14.77 -19.91 1.32
N SER A 146 14.62 -18.60 1.54
CA SER A 146 13.33 -17.91 1.49
C SER A 146 12.74 -17.88 0.08
N LEU A 147 13.58 -17.65 -0.94
CA LEU A 147 13.17 -17.71 -2.35
C LEU A 147 12.63 -19.10 -2.69
N ASN A 148 13.34 -20.17 -2.32
CA ASN A 148 12.90 -21.54 -2.53
C ASN A 148 11.58 -21.85 -1.82
N LEU A 149 11.38 -21.33 -0.60
CA LEU A 149 10.11 -21.44 0.10
C LEU A 149 8.97 -20.83 -0.73
N PHE A 150 9.14 -19.60 -1.24
CA PHE A 150 8.10 -18.93 -2.03
C PHE A 150 7.82 -19.62 -3.36
N VAL A 151 8.86 -20.12 -4.04
CA VAL A 151 8.72 -20.93 -5.27
C VAL A 151 8.02 -22.26 -4.98
N THR A 152 8.31 -22.89 -3.83
CA THR A 152 7.62 -24.12 -3.43
C THR A 152 6.16 -23.86 -3.08
N MET A 153 5.86 -22.75 -2.39
CA MET A 153 4.49 -22.33 -2.09
C MET A 153 3.70 -22.01 -3.35
N ALA A 154 4.33 -21.38 -4.34
CA ALA A 154 3.79 -21.17 -5.69
C ALA A 154 3.37 -22.49 -6.35
N ASN A 155 4.27 -23.47 -6.37
CA ASN A 155 3.98 -24.79 -6.96
C ASN A 155 2.92 -25.59 -6.18
N ARG A 156 2.65 -25.22 -4.92
CA ARG A 156 1.67 -25.85 -4.03
C ARG A 156 0.26 -25.27 -4.12
N GLU A 157 -0.07 -24.50 -5.16
CA GLU A 157 -1.35 -23.82 -5.44
C GLU A 157 -2.67 -24.63 -5.26
N LYS A 158 -2.63 -25.90 -4.81
CA LYS A 158 -3.80 -26.75 -4.50
C LYS A 158 -4.15 -26.95 -3.01
N ARG A 159 -3.34 -26.53 -2.03
CA ARG A 159 -3.61 -26.85 -0.60
C ARG A 159 -3.34 -25.71 0.39
N CYS A 160 -4.04 -24.58 0.29
CA CYS A 160 -4.11 -23.60 1.38
C CYS A 160 -5.47 -22.90 1.33
N VAL A 161 -6.48 -23.52 1.94
CA VAL A 161 -7.72 -22.88 2.42
C VAL A 161 -7.53 -22.54 3.90
#